data_AF-A0A452DRU4-F1
#
_entry.id   AF-A0A452DRU4-F1
#
_cell.length_a   1.000
_cell.length_b   1.000
_cell.length_c   1.000
_cell.angle_alpha   90.00
_cell.angle_beta   90.00
_cell.angle_gamma   90.00
#
_symmetry.space_group_name_H-M   'P 1'
#
loop_
_entity.id
_entity.type
_entity.pdbx_description
1 polymer ?
#
loop_
_entity_poly.entity_id
_entity_poly.type
_entity_poly.pdbx_seq_one_letter_code
_entity_poly.pdbx_strand_id
1 'polypeptide(L)'
;MESRQDITNQEELWKMKPVLLHLHQTTRFDDFDCPPELQQKQKLFPKWRLPIKIAAIVSSLTFLYTLLREIIHPFVTSHQQYFYKIPILVINKVLPMVSITLLALVYLPGVIAAVVQLHNGTKYKKFPHWLDRWMVTRKQFGLLSFFFAVLHAIYSLSYPMRRSYRYKLLNWAYQQVQQNNEDAWIEHDVWRMEIYVSLGIMALAILALLAVTSIPSVSDSLTWREFHYIQFNFLHLS
;
A
#
# COMPACT_ATOMS: atom_id res chain seq x y z
N MET A 1 41.05 -25.52 -64.92
CA MET A 1 40.89 -25.69 -66.38
C MET A 1 39.56 -26.38 -66.60
N GLU A 2 38.76 -25.73 -67.41
CA GLU A 2 37.33 -25.91 -67.65
C GLU A 2 37.05 -27.11 -68.55
N SER A 3 36.00 -27.89 -68.26
CA SER A 3 35.25 -28.56 -69.32
C SER A 3 33.77 -28.67 -68.92
N ARG A 4 32.93 -28.55 -69.95
CA ARG A 4 31.50 -28.25 -69.96
C ARG A 4 30.81 -29.36 -70.77
N GLN A 5 29.49 -29.49 -70.58
CA GLN A 5 28.49 -30.16 -71.46
C GLN A 5 28.40 -31.70 -71.32
N ASP A 6 27.26 -32.38 -71.49
CA ASP A 6 25.89 -32.06 -71.95
C ASP A 6 24.94 -33.08 -71.27
N ILE A 7 23.83 -32.68 -70.66
CA ILE A 7 22.44 -32.72 -71.17
C ILE A 7 21.97 -34.05 -71.80
N THR A 8 20.83 -34.51 -71.26
CA THR A 8 19.72 -35.30 -71.84
C THR A 8 19.61 -36.76 -71.42
N ASN A 9 18.65 -37.03 -70.54
CA ASN A 9 17.74 -38.15 -70.70
C ASN A 9 16.33 -37.65 -70.37
N GLN A 10 15.50 -37.55 -71.42
CA GLN A 10 14.06 -37.55 -71.32
C GLN A 10 13.57 -38.94 -70.88
N GLU A 11 12.31 -38.99 -70.45
CA GLU A 11 11.47 -40.18 -70.32
C GLU A 11 11.56 -40.97 -69.01
N GLU A 12 10.85 -40.49 -67.98
CA GLU A 12 9.87 -41.33 -67.26
C GLU A 12 8.68 -40.42 -66.85
N LEU A 13 7.62 -40.35 -67.64
CA LEU A 13 6.50 -41.31 -67.68
C LEU A 13 5.56 -41.20 -66.46
N TRP A 14 4.67 -40.21 -66.54
CA TRP A 14 3.23 -40.34 -66.29
C TRP A 14 2.78 -41.24 -65.13
N LYS A 15 2.98 -40.79 -63.90
CA LYS A 15 2.07 -41.11 -62.79
C LYS A 15 1.98 -39.90 -61.86
N MET A 16 0.88 -39.14 -61.94
CA MET A 16 0.17 -38.62 -60.76
C MET A 16 -1.26 -38.26 -61.14
N LYS A 17 -2.18 -39.12 -60.71
CA LYS A 17 -3.63 -38.91 -60.70
C LYS A 17 -4.02 -38.03 -59.49
N PRO A 18 -5.25 -37.50 -59.45
CA PRO A 18 -5.53 -36.16 -58.95
C PRO A 18 -5.56 -36.03 -57.42
N VAL A 19 -5.28 -34.79 -57.00
CA VAL A 19 -5.39 -34.25 -55.65
C VAL A 19 -6.71 -34.67 -54.99
N LEU A 20 -6.59 -35.43 -53.91
CA LEU A 20 -7.70 -35.81 -53.05
C LEU A 20 -7.51 -35.06 -51.71
N LEU A 21 -8.20 -33.93 -51.60
CA LEU A 21 -8.33 -33.17 -50.36
C LEU A 21 -9.01 -34.05 -49.31
N HIS A 22 -8.22 -34.55 -48.34
CA HIS A 22 -8.76 -35.16 -47.14
C HIS A 22 -8.14 -34.51 -45.89
N LEU A 23 -8.88 -33.51 -45.40
CA LEU A 23 -9.15 -33.20 -44.00
C LEU A 23 -8.23 -33.90 -42.97
N HIS A 24 -7.15 -33.22 -42.58
CA HIS A 24 -6.48 -33.51 -41.31
C HIS A 24 -6.68 -32.32 -40.37
N GLN A 25 -7.72 -32.48 -39.56
CA GLN A 25 -7.75 -32.09 -38.15
C GLN A 25 -7.24 -30.68 -37.84
N THR A 26 -8.16 -29.72 -37.79
CA THR A 26 -8.01 -28.50 -37.02
C THR A 26 -7.83 -28.87 -35.54
N THR A 27 -6.61 -29.18 -35.12
CA THR A 27 -6.18 -28.88 -33.76
C THR A 27 -6.23 -27.37 -33.66
N ARG A 28 -7.31 -26.86 -33.07
CA ARG A 28 -7.34 -25.54 -32.46
C ARG A 28 -6.18 -25.51 -31.48
N PHE A 29 -5.02 -25.05 -31.93
CA PHE A 29 -4.03 -24.49 -31.03
C PHE A 29 -4.73 -23.30 -30.42
N ASP A 30 -5.19 -23.44 -29.18
CA ASP A 30 -5.50 -22.28 -28.38
C ASP A 30 -4.17 -21.53 -28.23
N ASP A 31 -3.90 -20.57 -29.13
CA ASP A 31 -2.76 -19.63 -29.10
C ASP A 31 -2.74 -18.75 -27.83
N PHE A 32 -3.59 -19.08 -26.84
CA PHE A 32 -3.69 -18.47 -25.53
C PHE A 32 -3.04 -19.28 -24.41
N ASP A 33 -2.55 -20.49 -24.67
CA ASP A 33 -1.81 -21.24 -23.65
C ASP A 33 -0.41 -20.63 -23.47
N CYS A 34 -0.27 -19.85 -22.39
CA CYS A 34 0.99 -19.26 -21.98
C CYS A 34 2.01 -20.37 -21.67
N PRO A 35 3.26 -20.31 -22.20
CA PRO A 35 4.25 -21.33 -21.98
C PRO A 35 4.47 -21.62 -20.48
N PRO A 36 4.65 -22.89 -20.05
CA PRO A 36 4.79 -23.25 -18.63
C PRO A 36 5.95 -22.55 -17.92
N GLU A 37 7.00 -22.15 -18.66
CA GLU A 37 8.12 -21.33 -18.16
C GLU A 37 7.72 -19.87 -17.84
N LEU A 38 6.75 -19.32 -18.58
CA LEU A 38 6.15 -18.00 -18.31
C LEU A 38 5.05 -18.08 -17.25
N GLN A 39 4.42 -19.24 -17.07
CA GLN A 39 3.44 -19.48 -16.02
C GLN A 39 4.06 -19.39 -14.61
N GLN A 40 5.32 -19.82 -14.44
CA GLN A 40 6.09 -19.59 -13.20
C GLN A 40 6.40 -18.09 -12.97
N LYS A 41 6.46 -17.30 -14.05
CA LYS A 41 6.77 -15.85 -14.06
C LYS A 41 5.56 -14.95 -13.83
N GLN A 42 4.32 -15.47 -13.95
CA GLN A 42 3.09 -14.70 -13.76
C GLN A 42 2.63 -14.55 -12.30
N LYS A 43 3.56 -14.49 -11.34
CA LYS A 43 3.18 -14.07 -9.98
C LYS A 43 3.00 -12.55 -9.99
N LEU A 44 1.74 -12.09 -10.09
CA LEU A 44 1.39 -10.68 -9.94
C LEU A 44 1.87 -10.17 -8.56
N PHE A 45 2.68 -9.13 -8.57
CA PHE A 45 3.25 -8.41 -7.42
C PHE A 45 3.69 -9.30 -6.22
N PRO A 46 4.67 -10.20 -6.39
CA PRO A 46 4.98 -11.23 -5.39
C PRO A 46 5.46 -10.64 -4.06
N LYS A 47 6.19 -9.51 -4.10
CA LYS A 47 6.68 -8.79 -2.91
C LYS A 47 5.60 -8.00 -2.17
N TRP A 48 4.46 -7.72 -2.82
CA TRP A 48 3.37 -6.92 -2.24
C TRP A 48 2.28 -7.77 -1.59
N ARG A 49 2.21 -9.07 -1.89
CA ARG A 49 1.16 -9.97 -1.38
C ARG A 49 1.09 -9.98 0.15
N LEU A 50 2.23 -10.06 0.83
CA LEU A 50 2.27 -10.07 2.29
C LEU A 50 1.87 -8.69 2.86
N PRO A 51 2.50 -7.57 2.48
CA PRO A 51 2.09 -6.23 2.94
C PRO A 51 0.62 -5.91 2.72
N ILE A 52 0.06 -6.21 1.53
CA ILE A 52 -1.34 -5.94 1.20
C ILE A 52 -2.27 -6.80 2.08
N LYS A 53 -1.96 -8.09 2.29
CA LYS A 53 -2.75 -8.96 3.16
C LYS A 53 -2.77 -8.45 4.60
N ILE A 54 -1.61 -8.05 5.14
CA ILE A 54 -1.50 -7.49 6.49
C ILE A 54 -2.30 -6.17 6.59
N ALA A 55 -2.12 -5.26 5.63
CA ALA A 55 -2.87 -3.99 5.59
C ALA A 55 -4.38 -4.23 5.52
N ALA A 56 -4.84 -5.19 4.72
CA ALA A 56 -6.25 -5.54 4.63
C ALA A 56 -6.80 -6.07 5.96
N ILE A 57 -6.08 -7.00 6.61
CA ILE A 57 -6.49 -7.56 7.91
C ILE A 57 -6.57 -6.45 8.97
N VAL A 58 -5.53 -5.62 9.10
CA VAL A 58 -5.51 -4.52 10.08
C VAL A 58 -6.63 -3.51 9.79
N SER A 59 -6.86 -3.19 8.51
CA SER A 59 -7.95 -2.29 8.10
C SER A 59 -9.32 -2.86 8.48
N SER A 60 -9.59 -4.13 8.15
CA SER A 60 -10.85 -4.79 8.44
C SER A 60 -11.13 -4.89 9.94
N LEU A 61 -10.13 -5.28 10.74
CA LEU A 61 -10.26 -5.36 12.20
C LEU A 61 -10.53 -3.99 12.82
N THR A 62 -9.77 -2.96 12.40
CA THR A 62 -9.94 -1.60 12.91
C THR A 62 -11.28 -1.00 12.49
N PHE A 63 -11.71 -1.27 11.25
CA PHE A 63 -13.01 -0.84 10.74
C PHE A 63 -14.14 -1.47 11.55
N LEU A 64 -14.12 -2.79 11.74
CA LEU A 64 -15.15 -3.49 12.52
C LEU A 64 -15.20 -2.97 13.96
N TYR A 65 -14.05 -2.82 14.61
CA TYR A 65 -13.96 -2.25 15.96
C TYR A 65 -14.55 -0.83 16.03
N THR A 66 -14.18 0.04 15.08
CA THR A 66 -14.68 1.41 15.03
C THR A 66 -16.17 1.47 14.73
N LEU A 67 -16.66 0.61 13.83
CA LEU A 67 -18.08 0.50 13.48
C LEU A 67 -18.90 0.07 14.71
N LEU A 68 -18.43 -0.94 15.44
CA LEU A 68 -19.06 -1.41 16.67
C LEU A 68 -19.13 -0.30 17.72
N ARG A 69 -18.02 0.41 17.95
CA ARG A 69 -17.94 1.45 18.98
C ARG A 69 -18.72 2.72 18.64
N GLU A 70 -18.65 3.18 17.39
CA GLU A 70 -19.15 4.51 17.00
C GLU A 70 -20.58 4.50 16.47
N ILE A 71 -21.03 3.35 15.95
CA ILE A 71 -22.34 3.20 15.33
C ILE A 71 -23.22 2.22 16.12
N ILE A 72 -22.75 0.98 16.32
CA ILE A 72 -23.60 -0.08 16.92
C ILE A 72 -23.87 0.19 18.40
N HIS A 73 -22.85 0.54 19.18
CA HIS A 73 -23.02 0.80 20.61
C HIS A 73 -24.01 1.95 20.90
N PRO A 74 -23.88 3.16 20.31
CA PRO A 74 -24.87 4.23 20.48
C PRO A 74 -26.26 3.87 19.94
N PHE A 75 -26.33 3.06 18.88
CA PHE A 75 -27.58 2.60 18.31
C PHE A 75 -28.33 1.68 19.28
N VAL A 76 -27.63 0.74 19.92
CA VAL A 76 -28.24 -0.20 20.89
C VAL A 76 -28.57 0.49 22.21
N THR A 77 -27.64 1.28 22.77
CA THR A 77 -27.80 1.84 24.12
C THR A 77 -28.73 3.06 24.15
N SER A 78 -28.69 3.92 23.13
CA SER A 78 -29.38 5.22 23.14
C SER A 78 -30.34 5.40 21.96
N HIS A 79 -30.55 4.38 21.12
CA HIS A 79 -31.44 4.41 19.95
C HIS A 79 -31.14 5.56 18.95
N GLN A 80 -29.89 6.06 18.95
CA GLN A 80 -29.49 7.16 18.06
C GLN A 80 -28.86 6.63 16.77
N GLN A 81 -29.34 7.11 15.63
CA GLN A 81 -28.88 6.69 14.31
C GLN A 81 -27.74 7.59 13.81
N TYR A 82 -26.52 7.04 13.75
CA TYR A 82 -25.32 7.76 13.32
C TYR A 82 -24.69 7.25 12.02
N PHE A 83 -25.44 6.56 11.17
CA PHE A 83 -24.93 5.92 9.95
C PHE A 83 -24.19 6.87 8.99
N TYR A 84 -24.54 8.17 8.98
CA TYR A 84 -23.83 9.19 8.19
C TYR A 84 -22.34 9.35 8.59
N LYS A 85 -21.92 8.85 9.75
CA LYS A 85 -20.52 8.87 10.20
C LYS A 85 -19.67 7.84 9.47
N ILE A 86 -20.26 6.79 8.89
CA ILE A 86 -19.52 5.67 8.28
C ILE A 86 -18.59 6.14 7.15
N PRO A 87 -19.04 6.91 6.14
CA PRO A 87 -18.21 7.16 4.96
C PRO A 87 -16.95 8.00 5.24
N ILE A 88 -17.00 8.93 6.21
CA ILE A 88 -15.88 9.84 6.48
C ILE A 88 -15.32 9.67 7.89
N LEU A 89 -16.15 9.71 8.94
CA LEU A 89 -15.62 9.71 10.31
C LEU A 89 -15.05 8.33 10.71
N VAL A 90 -15.71 7.23 10.32
CA VAL A 90 -15.20 5.88 10.61
C VAL A 90 -13.95 5.61 9.78
N ILE A 91 -13.98 5.91 8.48
CA ILE A 91 -12.81 5.74 7.61
C ILE A 91 -11.63 6.57 8.10
N ASN A 92 -11.83 7.84 8.49
CA ASN A 92 -10.75 8.70 8.99
C ASN A 92 -10.21 8.31 10.38
N LYS A 93 -10.80 7.31 11.05
CA LYS A 93 -10.21 6.64 12.23
C LYS A 93 -9.40 5.39 11.83
N VAL A 94 -9.81 4.69 10.77
CA VAL A 94 -9.13 3.50 10.28
C VAL A 94 -7.83 3.86 9.56
N LEU A 95 -7.85 4.83 8.65
CA LEU A 95 -6.70 5.22 7.83
C LEU A 95 -5.44 5.53 8.67
N PRO A 96 -5.47 6.43 9.68
CA PRO A 96 -4.27 6.74 10.47
C PRO A 96 -3.80 5.54 11.30
N MET A 97 -4.72 4.74 11.85
CA MET A 97 -4.38 3.55 12.63
C MET A 97 -3.65 2.50 11.78
N VAL A 98 -4.12 2.28 10.55
CA VAL A 98 -3.44 1.40 9.59
C VAL A 98 -2.09 1.98 9.21
N SER A 99 -2.02 3.27 8.90
CA SER A 99 -0.77 3.96 8.52
C SER A 99 0.32 3.80 9.59
N ILE A 100 0.03 4.14 10.84
CA ILE A 100 1.02 4.07 11.93
C ILE A 100 1.40 2.63 12.28
N THR A 101 0.46 1.68 12.18
CA THR A 101 0.74 0.25 12.39
C THR A 101 1.69 -0.28 11.32
N LEU A 102 1.43 0.04 10.05
CA LEU A 102 2.32 -0.37 8.95
C LEU A 102 3.70 0.29 9.07
N LEU A 103 3.76 1.55 9.52
CA LEU A 103 5.02 2.24 9.79
C LEU A 103 5.80 1.52 10.89
N ALA A 104 5.15 1.16 12.01
CA ALA A 104 5.78 0.40 13.08
C ALA A 104 6.34 -0.95 12.57
N LEU A 105 5.62 -1.63 11.67
CA LEU A 105 6.08 -2.88 11.05
C LEU A 105 7.27 -2.72 10.10
N VAL A 106 7.62 -1.50 9.68
CA VAL A 106 8.87 -1.22 8.95
C VAL A 106 10.07 -1.35 9.89
N TYR A 107 9.98 -0.84 11.12
CA TYR A 107 11.10 -0.70 12.06
C TYR A 107 11.23 -1.87 13.02
N LEU A 108 10.10 -2.48 13.40
CA LEU A 108 10.06 -3.63 14.31
C LEU A 108 11.02 -4.79 13.96
N PRO A 109 11.14 -5.26 12.70
CA PRO A 109 12.06 -6.35 12.39
C PRO A 109 13.53 -5.93 12.56
N GLY A 110 13.86 -4.64 12.45
CA GLY A 110 15.20 -4.12 12.72
C GLY A 110 15.57 -4.22 14.20
N VAL A 111 14.63 -3.87 15.08
CA VAL A 111 14.80 -4.01 16.54
C VAL A 111 14.94 -5.49 16.92
N ILE A 112 14.07 -6.36 16.40
CA ILE A 112 14.15 -7.80 16.63
C ILE A 112 15.48 -8.36 16.12
N ALA A 113 15.93 -7.94 14.95
CA ALA A 113 17.22 -8.35 14.38
C ALA A 113 18.39 -7.97 15.30
N ALA A 114 18.38 -6.76 15.87
CA ALA A 114 19.41 -6.33 16.83
C ALA A 114 19.42 -7.19 18.10
N VAL A 115 18.25 -7.48 18.68
CA VAL A 115 18.13 -8.35 19.86
C VAL A 115 18.63 -9.76 19.55
N VAL A 116 18.26 -10.32 18.38
CA VAL A 116 18.73 -11.64 17.94
C VAL A 116 20.24 -11.66 17.71
N GLN A 117 20.83 -10.60 17.16
CA GLN A 117 22.28 -10.50 16.99
C GLN A 117 23.02 -10.44 18.33
N LEU A 118 22.50 -9.66 19.30
CA LEU A 118 23.05 -9.59 20.65
C LEU A 118 22.96 -10.93 21.37
N HIS A 119 21.79 -11.58 21.33
CA HIS A 119 21.59 -12.90 21.94
C HIS A 119 22.54 -13.97 21.36
N ASN A 120 22.80 -13.92 20.06
CA ASN A 120 23.72 -14.86 19.40
C ASN A 120 25.21 -14.50 19.58
N GLY A 121 25.53 -13.30 20.09
CA GLY A 121 26.90 -12.80 20.23
C GLY A 121 27.65 -12.61 18.91
N THR A 122 26.98 -12.68 17.76
CA THR A 122 27.61 -12.57 16.44
C THR A 122 26.63 -12.06 15.38
N LYS A 123 27.14 -11.21 14.47
CA LYS A 123 26.40 -10.70 13.30
C LYS A 123 26.38 -11.67 12.12
N TYR A 124 27.21 -12.72 12.15
CA TYR A 124 27.42 -13.63 11.02
C TYR A 124 26.41 -14.77 10.97
N LYS A 125 25.63 -14.98 12.03
CA LYS A 125 24.58 -16.00 12.05
C LYS A 125 23.39 -15.53 11.21
N LYS A 126 22.93 -16.39 10.28
CA LYS A 126 21.77 -16.09 9.42
C LYS A 126 20.51 -15.93 10.27
N PHE A 127 19.66 -14.98 9.88
CA PHE A 127 18.34 -14.80 10.48
C PHE A 127 17.40 -15.98 10.16
N PRO A 128 16.41 -16.26 11.02
CA PRO A 128 15.38 -17.22 10.68
C PRO A 128 14.59 -16.73 9.45
N HIS A 129 14.13 -17.67 8.62
CA HIS A 129 13.53 -17.39 7.31
C HIS A 129 12.36 -16.38 7.34
N TRP A 130 11.57 -16.40 8.41
CA TRP A 130 10.44 -15.46 8.58
C TRP A 130 10.91 -14.02 8.76
N LEU A 131 12.00 -13.79 9.49
CA LEU A 131 12.55 -12.46 9.77
C LEU A 131 13.24 -11.90 8.54
N ASP A 132 14.00 -12.73 7.82
CA ASP A 132 14.63 -12.34 6.56
C ASP A 132 13.57 -11.93 5.51
N ARG A 133 12.52 -12.74 5.36
CA ARG A 133 11.38 -12.40 4.48
C ARG A 133 10.72 -11.08 4.87
N TRP A 134 10.54 -10.82 6.16
CA TRP A 134 9.96 -9.57 6.64
C TRP A 134 10.87 -8.37 6.36
N MET A 135 12.18 -8.50 6.63
CA MET A 135 13.20 -7.47 6.36
C MET A 135 13.21 -7.01 4.90
N VAL A 136 12.99 -7.92 3.95
CA VAL A 136 12.92 -7.62 2.51
C VAL A 136 11.62 -6.90 2.10
N THR A 137 10.55 -7.02 2.90
CA THR A 137 9.25 -6.38 2.63
C THR A 137 9.06 -4.99 3.26
N ARG A 138 10.06 -4.47 3.98
CA ARG A 138 10.01 -3.17 4.68
C ARG A 138 9.66 -2.01 3.76
N LYS A 139 10.21 -1.98 2.54
CA LYS A 139 9.93 -0.94 1.54
C LYS A 139 8.44 -0.85 1.21
N GLN A 140 7.79 -1.99 1.05
CA GLN A 140 6.37 -2.10 0.70
C GLN A 140 5.48 -1.68 1.86
N PHE A 141 5.86 -2.03 3.10
CA PHE A 141 5.18 -1.54 4.30
C PHE A 141 5.27 -0.02 4.43
N GLY A 142 6.45 0.56 4.21
CA GLY A 142 6.65 2.03 4.24
C GLY A 142 5.82 2.76 3.18
N LEU A 143 5.78 2.24 1.94
CA LEU A 143 4.97 2.82 0.87
C LEU A 143 3.46 2.71 1.14
N LEU A 144 2.97 1.58 1.68
CA LEU A 144 1.57 1.46 2.08
C LEU A 144 1.24 2.40 3.24
N SER A 145 2.10 2.49 4.24
CA SER A 145 1.94 3.44 5.35
C SER A 145 1.79 4.88 4.83
N PHE A 146 2.71 5.33 3.97
CA PHE A 146 2.62 6.65 3.34
C PHE A 146 1.31 6.84 2.55
N PHE A 147 0.88 5.86 1.76
CA PHE A 147 -0.39 5.92 1.04
C PHE A 147 -1.59 6.13 1.98
N PHE A 148 -1.67 5.36 3.07
CA PHE A 148 -2.73 5.53 4.08
C PHE A 148 -2.63 6.88 4.81
N ALA A 149 -1.41 7.38 5.07
CA ALA A 149 -1.18 8.70 5.67
C ALA A 149 -1.70 9.84 4.78
N VAL A 150 -1.43 9.78 3.47
CA VAL A 150 -1.94 10.78 2.50
C VAL A 150 -3.47 10.74 2.43
N LEU A 151 -4.07 9.54 2.37
CA LEU A 151 -5.52 9.42 2.43
C LEU A 151 -6.08 10.02 3.73
N HIS A 152 -5.46 9.71 4.88
CA HIS A 152 -5.86 10.30 6.16
C HIS A 152 -5.78 11.84 6.15
N ALA A 153 -4.73 12.41 5.57
CA ALA A 153 -4.57 13.86 5.45
C ALA A 153 -5.70 14.47 4.60
N ILE A 154 -6.01 13.88 3.44
CA ILE A 154 -7.10 14.34 2.56
C ILE A 154 -8.45 14.27 3.28
N TYR A 155 -8.74 13.13 3.94
CA TYR A 155 -9.98 12.96 4.71
C TYR A 155 -10.08 13.97 5.85
N SER A 156 -8.98 14.25 6.56
CA SER A 156 -8.94 15.21 7.67
C SER A 156 -9.15 16.65 7.19
N LEU A 157 -8.48 17.06 6.10
CA LEU A 157 -8.67 18.38 5.48
C LEU A 157 -10.09 18.59 4.96
N SER A 158 -10.80 17.52 4.60
CA SER A 158 -12.20 17.60 4.18
C SER A 158 -13.19 17.86 5.32
N TYR A 159 -12.77 17.85 6.60
CA TYR A 159 -13.68 17.98 7.74
C TYR A 159 -14.58 19.22 7.70
N PRO A 160 -14.04 20.44 7.48
CA PRO A 160 -14.82 21.68 7.44
C PRO A 160 -15.76 21.77 6.23
N MET A 161 -15.47 21.05 5.14
CA MET A 161 -16.28 21.06 3.92
C MET A 161 -17.61 20.29 4.07
N ARG A 162 -17.73 19.43 5.09
CA ARG A 162 -18.92 18.58 5.28
C ARG A 162 -20.12 19.37 5.77
N ARG A 163 -21.29 19.10 5.18
CA ARG A 163 -22.58 19.66 5.63
C ARG A 163 -22.88 19.34 7.10
N SER A 164 -22.56 18.12 7.55
CA SER A 164 -22.77 17.72 8.95
C SER A 164 -21.97 18.57 9.93
N TYR A 165 -20.75 18.99 9.57
CA TYR A 165 -19.94 19.89 10.41
C TYR A 165 -20.53 21.30 10.44
N ARG A 166 -20.98 21.80 9.29
CA ARG A 166 -21.67 23.10 9.19
C ARG A 166 -22.89 23.15 10.10
N TYR A 167 -23.80 22.18 10.03
CA TYR A 167 -24.97 22.15 10.91
C TYR A 167 -24.60 22.08 12.39
N LYS A 168 -23.55 21.34 12.74
CA LYS A 168 -23.06 21.27 14.11
C LYS A 168 -22.54 22.63 14.60
N LEU A 169 -21.78 23.34 13.76
CA LEU A 169 -21.28 24.68 14.06
C LEU A 169 -22.42 25.69 14.25
N LEU A 170 -23.44 25.66 13.39
CA LEU A 170 -24.62 26.52 13.55
C LEU A 170 -25.37 26.22 14.87
N ASN A 171 -25.57 24.94 15.21
CA ASN A 171 -26.22 24.56 16.46
C ASN A 171 -25.42 25.02 17.68
N TRP A 172 -24.09 24.93 17.65
CA TRP A 172 -23.21 25.42 18.72
C TRP A 172 -23.30 26.94 18.87
N ALA A 173 -23.24 27.70 17.76
CA ALA A 173 -23.39 29.15 17.80
C ALA A 173 -24.76 29.56 18.35
N TYR A 174 -25.84 28.88 17.95
CA TYR A 174 -27.18 29.13 18.48
C TYR A 174 -27.26 28.87 19.98
N GLN A 175 -26.71 27.74 20.45
CA GLN A 175 -26.68 27.40 21.88
C GLN A 175 -25.85 28.38 22.71
N GLN A 176 -24.71 28.84 22.18
CA GLN A 176 -23.86 29.82 22.85
C GLN A 176 -24.61 31.14 23.08
N VAL A 177 -25.32 31.64 22.07
CA VAL A 177 -26.16 32.84 22.18
C VAL A 177 -27.28 32.63 23.19
N GLN A 178 -27.93 31.47 23.17
CA GLN A 178 -29.00 31.14 24.13
C GLN A 178 -28.49 31.10 25.58
N GLN A 179 -27.22 30.77 25.79
CA GLN A 179 -26.57 30.74 27.10
C GLN A 179 -25.97 32.10 27.52
N ASN A 180 -26.12 33.15 26.70
CA ASN A 180 -25.47 34.45 26.90
C ASN A 180 -23.96 34.33 27.16
N ASN A 181 -23.29 33.37 26.52
CA ASN A 181 -21.85 33.22 26.64
C ASN A 181 -21.14 34.03 25.55
N GLU A 182 -20.48 35.12 25.95
CA GLU A 182 -19.80 36.04 25.05
C GLU A 182 -18.51 35.44 24.46
N ASP A 183 -17.81 34.57 25.21
CA ASP A 183 -16.54 33.99 24.80
C ASP A 183 -16.56 32.46 24.83
N ALA A 184 -16.34 31.85 23.67
CA ALA A 184 -16.22 30.40 23.51
C ALA A 184 -14.76 29.92 23.43
N TRP A 185 -13.80 30.82 23.65
CA TRP A 185 -12.38 30.50 23.61
C TRP A 185 -11.98 29.56 24.75
N ILE A 186 -11.33 28.45 24.37
CA ILE A 186 -10.81 27.46 25.31
C ILE A 186 -9.33 27.24 24.99
N GLU A 187 -8.47 27.95 25.73
CA GLU A 187 -7.01 28.02 25.50
C GLU A 187 -6.36 26.64 25.30
N HIS A 188 -6.62 25.70 26.22
CA HIS A 188 -5.98 24.38 26.17
C HIS A 188 -6.42 23.54 24.97
N ASP A 189 -7.65 23.70 24.49
CA ASP A 189 -8.15 23.01 23.31
C ASP A 189 -7.56 23.56 22.03
N VAL A 190 -7.33 24.88 21.97
CA VAL A 190 -6.62 25.54 20.88
C VAL A 190 -5.18 25.04 20.81
N TRP A 191 -4.42 25.12 21.90
CA TRP A 191 -3.03 24.63 21.93
C TRP A 191 -2.92 23.17 21.52
N ARG A 192 -3.82 22.32 22.03
CA ARG A 192 -3.87 20.91 21.67
C ARG A 192 -4.04 20.74 20.15
N MET A 193 -5.02 21.42 19.55
CA MET A 193 -5.27 21.39 18.11
C MET A 193 -4.05 21.83 17.29
N GLU A 194 -3.50 23.02 17.59
CA GLU A 194 -2.40 23.60 16.82
C GLU A 194 -1.15 22.72 16.85
N ILE A 195 -0.81 22.15 18.01
CA ILE A 195 0.37 21.28 18.17
C ILE A 195 0.22 19.99 17.36
N TYR A 196 -0.85 19.21 17.52
CA TYR A 196 -0.93 17.92 16.85
C TYR A 196 -1.11 18.06 15.33
N VAL A 197 -1.76 19.14 14.86
CA VAL A 197 -1.89 19.42 13.42
C VAL A 197 -0.51 19.73 12.83
N SER A 198 0.25 20.62 13.48
CA SER A 198 1.61 20.97 13.04
C SER A 198 2.53 19.74 12.98
N LEU A 199 2.54 18.93 14.05
CA LEU A 199 3.32 17.68 14.10
C LEU A 199 2.88 16.68 13.02
N GLY A 200 1.57 16.55 12.77
CA GLY A 200 1.04 15.69 11.71
C GLY A 200 1.51 16.11 10.31
N ILE A 201 1.57 17.41 10.03
CA ILE A 201 2.07 17.96 8.76
C ILE A 201 3.57 17.65 8.62
N MET A 202 4.36 17.88 9.67
CA MET A 202 5.79 17.59 9.68
C MET A 202 6.05 16.10 9.44
N ALA A 203 5.34 15.22 10.16
CA ALA A 203 5.47 13.77 10.01
C ALA A 203 5.10 13.31 8.59
N LEU A 204 4.04 13.87 8.00
CA LEU A 204 3.67 13.57 6.62
C LEU A 204 4.74 14.02 5.61
N ALA A 205 5.35 15.20 5.83
CA ALA A 205 6.44 15.69 4.99
C ALA A 205 7.67 14.76 5.05
N ILE A 206 8.03 14.28 6.25
CA ILE A 206 9.11 13.30 6.42
C ILE A 206 8.76 11.98 5.69
N LEU A 207 7.54 11.46 5.87
CA LEU A 207 7.10 10.26 5.15
C LEU A 207 7.12 10.44 3.63
N ALA A 208 6.80 11.62 3.13
CA ALA A 208 6.90 11.94 1.71
C ALA A 208 8.35 11.88 1.20
N LEU A 209 9.32 12.42 1.96
CA LEU A 209 10.75 12.32 1.62
C LEU A 209 11.22 10.85 1.57
N LEU A 210 10.77 10.01 2.50
CA LEU A 210 11.07 8.57 2.49
C LEU A 210 10.44 7.84 1.31
N ALA A 211 9.22 8.23 0.92
CA ALA A 211 8.55 7.68 -0.25
C ALA A 211 9.27 8.08 -1.55
N VAL A 212 9.70 9.34 -1.67
CA VAL A 212 10.45 9.83 -2.83
C VAL A 212 11.81 9.16 -2.95
N THR A 213 12.56 9.03 -1.85
CA THR A 213 13.85 8.31 -1.86
C THR A 213 13.72 6.81 -2.09
N SER A 214 12.51 6.26 -1.98
CA SER A 214 12.21 4.87 -2.33
C SER A 214 12.06 4.64 -3.84
N ILE A 215 12.00 5.69 -4.67
CA ILE A 215 11.94 5.59 -6.12
C ILE A 215 13.32 5.17 -6.65
N PRO A 216 13.43 4.13 -7.51
CA PRO A 216 14.72 3.64 -8.00
C PRO A 216 15.61 4.74 -8.58
N SER A 217 15.07 5.63 -9.42
CA SER A 217 15.82 6.74 -10.03
C SER A 217 16.48 7.69 -9.03
N VAL A 218 15.88 7.87 -7.84
CA VAL A 218 16.45 8.69 -6.76
C VAL A 218 17.40 7.86 -5.91
N SER A 219 16.99 6.65 -5.54
CA SER A 219 17.80 5.72 -4.74
C SER A 219 19.13 5.39 -5.41
N ASP A 220 19.15 5.25 -6.74
CA ASP A 220 20.34 4.87 -7.51
C ASP A 220 21.29 6.06 -7.73
N SER A 221 20.84 7.30 -7.50
CA SER A 221 21.65 8.52 -7.55
C SER A 221 22.32 8.89 -6.22
N LEU A 222 21.86 8.30 -5.10
CA LEU A 222 22.35 8.61 -3.76
C LEU A 222 23.50 7.68 -3.38
N THR A 223 24.50 8.21 -2.68
CA THR A 223 25.52 7.36 -2.08
C THR A 223 24.92 6.51 -0.95
N TRP A 224 25.49 5.34 -0.68
CA TRP A 224 24.99 4.44 0.38
C TRP A 224 24.92 5.13 1.76
N ARG A 225 25.83 6.07 2.03
CA ARG A 225 25.84 6.88 3.26
C ARG A 225 24.65 7.84 3.33
N GLU A 226 24.31 8.51 2.24
CA GLU A 226 23.17 9.43 2.17
C GLU A 226 21.84 8.68 2.27
N PHE A 227 21.71 7.55 1.56
CA PHE A 227 20.52 6.71 1.64
C PHE A 227 20.29 6.17 3.07
N HIS A 228 21.36 5.68 3.71
CA HIS A 228 21.26 5.18 5.09
C HIS A 228 20.93 6.29 6.08
N TYR A 229 21.51 7.49 5.93
CA TYR A 229 21.20 8.64 6.78
C TYR A 229 19.72 9.03 6.69
N ILE A 230 19.15 9.08 5.48
CA ILE A 230 17.74 9.43 5.27
C ILE A 230 16.81 8.37 5.86
N GLN A 231 17.09 7.08 5.65
CA GLN A 231 16.22 6.00 6.11
C GLN A 231 16.26 5.77 7.63
N PHE A 232 17.38 6.10 8.30
CA PHE A 232 17.56 5.85 9.74
C PHE A 232 17.45 7.11 10.62
N ASN A 233 18.01 8.26 10.24
CA ASN A 233 18.05 9.44 11.13
C ASN A 233 16.83 10.35 10.99
N PHE A 234 16.27 10.50 9.78
CA PHE A 234 15.13 11.40 9.59
C PHE A 234 13.81 10.84 10.14
N LEU A 235 13.64 9.52 10.25
CA LEU A 235 12.42 8.93 10.82
C LEU A 235 12.50 8.64 12.33
N HIS A 236 13.69 8.59 12.95
CA HIS A 236 13.74 8.41 14.41
C HIS A 236 13.23 9.66 15.18
N LEU A 237 13.06 10.79 14.48
CA LEU A 237 12.55 12.07 14.96
C LEU A 237 11.01 12.25 14.79
N SER A 238 10.31 11.26 14.24
CA SER A 238 8.83 11.23 14.07
C SER A 238 8.20 10.13 14.89
#